data_AF-A0AAV0WQQ2-F1
#
_entry.id   AF-A0AAV0WQQ2-F1
#
_cell.length_a   1.000
_cell.length_b   1.000
_cell.length_c   1.000
_cell.angle_alpha   90.00
_cell.angle_beta   90.00
_cell.angle_gamma   90.00
#
_symmetry.space_group_name_H-M   'P 1'
#
loop_
_entity.id
_entity.type
_entity.pdbx_description
1 polymer ?
#
loop_
_entity_poly.entity_id
_entity_poly.type
_entity_poly.pdbx_seq_one_letter_code
_entity_poly.pdbx_strand_id
1 'polypeptide(L)'
;MASGHEVNIPKFELYTKDTAKLFISLYPWYYIPSSVHKILIHGADVINAALLPIGQLSEEAAEANNKEYKKFREHHTQKNSRISTNEDLIHMLLVASDPYLSSIRPLPKKQISELSDDVKSLILCDTETEKEEYEAATSDGETVSSSDSDLYNNM
;
A
#
# COMPACT_ATOMS: atom_id res chain seq x y z
N MET A 1 1.83 12.58 1.66
CA MET A 1 2.90 11.63 2.07
C MET A 1 2.45 10.18 1.94
N ALA A 2 1.29 9.77 2.46
CA ALA A 2 0.80 8.38 2.35
C ALA A 2 0.18 8.00 0.98
N SER A 3 0.18 8.91 0.01
CA SER A 3 -0.43 8.69 -1.31
C SER A 3 0.36 7.74 -2.20
N GLY A 4 1.64 7.49 -1.91
CA GLY A 4 2.50 6.64 -2.75
C GLY A 4 2.95 7.27 -4.07
N HIS A 5 2.55 8.52 -4.34
CA HIS A 5 2.93 9.30 -5.52
C HIS A 5 4.02 10.31 -5.21
N GLU A 6 4.70 10.78 -6.26
CA GLU A 6 5.68 11.86 -6.15
C GLU A 6 5.03 13.19 -5.74
N VAL A 7 5.73 13.95 -4.91
CA VAL A 7 5.22 15.20 -4.32
C VAL A 7 6.01 16.37 -4.89
N ASN A 8 5.31 17.46 -5.22
CA ASN A 8 5.96 18.71 -5.59
C ASN A 8 6.62 19.34 -4.36
N ILE A 9 7.94 19.17 -4.22
CA ILE A 9 8.72 19.57 -3.04
C ILE A 9 8.54 21.08 -2.72
N PRO A 10 8.70 22.03 -3.68
CA PRO A 10 8.52 23.46 -3.37
C PRO A 10 7.13 23.81 -2.84
N LYS A 11 6.06 23.25 -3.44
CA LYS A 11 4.69 23.52 -2.99
C LYS A 11 4.44 22.91 -1.61
N PHE A 12 4.97 21.72 -1.36
CA PHE A 12 4.86 21.04 -0.08
C PHE A 12 5.60 21.80 1.05
N GLU A 13 6.79 22.32 0.77
CA GLU A 13 7.56 23.14 1.72
C GLU A 13 6.81 24.42 2.10
N LEU A 14 6.19 25.10 1.14
CA LEU A 14 5.37 26.28 1.41
C LEU A 14 4.17 25.92 2.30
N TYR A 15 3.44 24.87 1.92
CA TYR A 15 2.26 24.40 2.65
C TYR A 15 2.57 24.03 4.10
N THR A 16 3.68 23.32 4.34
CA THR A 16 4.11 22.90 5.69
C THR A 16 4.58 24.07 6.54
N LYS A 17 5.30 25.05 5.97
CA LYS A 17 5.69 26.28 6.66
C LYS A 17 4.50 27.13 7.08
N ASP A 18 3.51 27.27 6.20
CA ASP A 18 2.30 28.03 6.52
C ASP A 18 1.45 27.33 7.57
N THR A 19 1.38 25.98 7.51
CA THR A 19 0.75 25.17 8.56
C THR A 19 1.46 25.32 9.90
N ALA A 20 2.79 25.41 9.93
CA ALA A 20 3.56 25.62 11.16
C ALA A 20 3.26 26.99 11.80
N LYS A 21 3.19 28.06 10.98
CA LYS A 21 2.78 29.39 11.46
C LYS A 21 1.37 29.37 12.03
N LEU A 22 0.45 28.70 11.33
CA LEU A 22 -0.93 28.55 11.78
C LEU A 22 -1.01 27.82 13.12
N PHE A 23 -0.25 26.74 13.29
CA PHE A 23 -0.18 25.98 14.55
C PHE A 23 0.26 26.87 15.72
N ILE A 24 1.33 27.65 15.56
CA ILE A 24 1.84 28.55 16.60
C ILE A 24 0.81 29.64 16.93
N SER A 25 0.09 30.15 15.93
CA SER A 25 -0.93 31.18 16.13
C SER A 25 -2.14 30.67 16.91
N LEU A 26 -2.58 29.43 16.66
CA LEU A 26 -3.74 28.82 17.30
C LEU A 26 -3.42 28.26 18.68
N TYR A 27 -2.22 27.70 18.86
CA TYR A 27 -1.80 27.03 20.09
C TYR A 27 -0.45 27.54 20.60
N PRO A 28 -0.32 28.83 21.01
CA PRO A 28 0.96 29.39 21.46
C PRO A 28 1.50 28.72 22.73
N TRP A 29 0.61 28.12 23.52
CA TRP A 29 0.91 27.50 24.81
C TRP A 29 1.49 26.08 24.67
N TYR A 30 1.43 25.47 23.48
CA TYR A 30 1.83 24.08 23.26
C TYR A 30 3.04 23.98 22.33
N TYR A 31 4.09 23.31 22.80
CA TYR A 31 5.27 23.05 21.99
C TYR A 31 4.97 22.01 20.90
N ILE A 32 5.49 22.25 19.69
CA ILE A 32 5.33 21.31 18.56
C ILE A 32 6.01 19.98 18.92
N PRO A 33 5.28 18.84 18.93
CA PRO A 33 5.86 17.53 19.17
C PRO A 33 6.94 17.18 18.15
N SER A 34 7.93 16.37 18.53
CA SER A 34 9.06 16.03 17.66
C SER A 34 8.65 15.39 16.33
N SER A 35 7.60 14.55 16.32
CA SER A 35 7.05 13.94 15.09
C SER A 35 6.47 14.99 14.14
N VAL A 36 5.64 15.89 14.66
CA VAL A 36 5.02 16.98 13.89
C VAL A 36 6.08 17.98 13.41
N HIS A 37 7.05 18.31 14.25
CA HIS A 37 8.17 19.18 13.90
C HIS A 37 8.98 18.60 12.73
N LYS A 38 9.30 17.30 12.78
CA LYS A 38 9.99 16.62 11.67
C LYS A 38 9.19 16.70 10.37
N ILE A 39 7.86 16.60 10.42
CA ILE A 39 7.01 16.71 9.22
C ILE A 39 6.96 18.16 8.71
N LEU A 40 6.68 19.12 9.59
CA LEU A 40 6.44 20.50 9.17
C LEU A 40 7.71 21.27 8.82
N ILE A 41 8.83 20.95 9.46
CA ILE A 41 10.11 21.67 9.27
C ILE A 41 11.07 20.86 8.39
N HIS A 42 11.23 19.57 8.66
CA HIS A 42 12.19 18.72 7.93
C HIS A 42 11.54 17.84 6.85
N GLY A 43 10.22 17.91 6.66
CA GLY A 43 9.50 16.99 5.78
C GLY A 43 9.94 17.12 4.33
N ALA A 44 10.13 18.35 3.84
CA ALA A 44 10.60 18.61 2.49
C ALA A 44 12.03 18.06 2.25
N ASP A 45 12.93 18.24 3.23
CA ASP A 45 14.30 17.72 3.16
C ASP A 45 14.31 16.19 3.10
N VAL A 46 13.46 15.54 3.90
CA VAL A 46 13.33 14.08 3.92
C VAL A 46 12.77 13.55 2.60
N ILE A 47 11.75 14.21 2.02
CA ILE A 47 11.22 13.84 0.70
C ILE A 47 12.31 13.97 -0.37
N ASN A 48 13.08 15.06 -0.33
CA ASN A 48 14.15 15.30 -1.30
C ASN A 48 15.32 14.30 -1.18
N ALA A 49 15.59 13.79 0.02
CA ALA A 49 16.63 12.79 0.25
C ALA A 49 16.18 11.34 -0.05
N ALA A 50 14.88 11.09 -0.14
CA ALA A 50 14.33 9.75 -0.38
C ALA A 50 14.39 9.38 -1.88
N LEU A 51 14.79 8.13 -2.17
CA LEU A 51 14.84 7.60 -3.54
C LEU A 51 13.45 7.31 -4.12
N LEU A 52 12.52 6.90 -3.25
CA LEU A 52 11.15 6.52 -3.61
C LEU A 52 10.16 7.41 -2.85
N PRO A 53 8.93 7.56 -3.36
CA PRO A 53 7.86 8.22 -2.62
C PRO A 53 7.75 7.68 -1.20
N ILE A 54 7.71 8.58 -0.21
CA ILE A 54 7.74 8.21 1.22
C ILE A 54 6.66 7.18 1.58
N GLY A 55 5.49 7.24 0.95
CA GLY A 55 4.42 6.26 1.18
C GLY A 55 4.81 4.81 0.84
N GLN A 56 5.71 4.61 -0.13
CA GLN A 56 6.23 3.29 -0.49
C GLN A 56 7.31 2.80 0.48
N LEU A 57 7.99 3.71 1.19
CA LEU A 57 9.00 3.40 2.22
C LEU A 57 8.37 3.20 3.61
N SER A 58 7.05 3.00 3.67
CA SER A 58 6.30 2.87 4.93
C SER A 58 6.60 1.58 5.68
N GLU A 59 6.71 1.68 7.01
CA GLU A 59 6.85 0.53 7.93
C GLU A 59 5.52 -0.25 8.10
N GLU A 60 4.38 0.36 7.80
CA GLU A 60 3.04 -0.21 8.02
C GLU A 60 2.85 -1.59 7.35
N ALA A 61 3.45 -1.80 6.18
CA ALA A 61 3.38 -3.07 5.47
C ALA A 61 4.09 -4.21 6.24
N ALA A 62 5.24 -3.91 6.85
CA ALA A 62 5.98 -4.86 7.67
C ALA A 62 5.26 -5.12 9.00
N GLU A 63 4.70 -4.09 9.63
CA GLU A 63 3.91 -4.25 10.85
C GLU A 63 2.63 -5.06 10.65
N ALA A 64 1.94 -4.88 9.53
CA ALA A 64 0.77 -5.68 9.17
C ALA A 64 1.10 -7.17 9.09
N ASN A 65 2.30 -7.52 8.62
CA ASN A 65 2.78 -8.89 8.54
C ASN A 65 2.95 -9.55 9.93
N ASN A 66 3.07 -8.78 11.02
CA ASN A 66 3.09 -9.35 12.38
C ASN A 66 1.78 -10.08 12.73
N LYS A 67 0.66 -9.73 12.09
CA LYS A 67 -0.60 -10.45 12.25
C LYS A 67 -0.53 -11.84 11.63
N GLU A 68 0.01 -11.94 10.41
CA GLU A 68 0.20 -13.21 9.72
C GLU A 68 1.27 -14.06 10.42
N TYR A 69 2.36 -13.46 10.93
CA TYR A 69 3.36 -14.15 11.74
C TYR A 69 2.72 -14.92 12.92
N LYS A 70 1.85 -14.26 13.69
CA LYS A 70 1.16 -14.88 14.84
C LYS A 70 0.27 -16.03 14.38
N LYS A 71 -0.43 -15.86 13.26
CA LYS A 71 -1.32 -16.87 12.68
C LYS A 71 -0.55 -18.08 12.14
N PHE A 72 0.57 -17.87 11.46
CA PHE A 72 1.45 -18.95 11.01
C PHE A 72 2.03 -19.72 12.17
N ARG A 73 2.52 -19.03 13.21
CA ARG A 73 3.01 -19.69 14.42
C ARG A 73 1.94 -20.54 15.09
N GLU A 74 0.69 -20.10 15.12
CA GLU A 74 -0.38 -20.84 15.80
C GLU A 74 -0.82 -22.09 15.03
N HIS A 75 -0.98 -21.98 13.70
CA HIS A 75 -1.67 -22.97 12.87
C HIS A 75 -0.79 -23.72 11.86
N HIS A 76 0.38 -23.19 11.50
CA HIS A 76 1.21 -23.66 10.38
C HIS A 76 2.64 -24.06 10.79
N THR A 77 2.90 -24.23 12.09
CA THR A 77 4.21 -24.67 12.60
C THR A 77 4.10 -25.90 13.47
N GLN A 78 5.13 -26.75 13.43
CA GLN A 78 5.29 -27.86 14.34
C GLN A 78 5.64 -27.36 15.74
N LYS A 79 5.00 -27.94 16.76
CA LYS A 79 5.15 -27.58 18.18
C LYS A 79 5.98 -28.61 18.96
N ASN A 80 6.95 -29.24 18.29
CA ASN A 80 7.84 -30.26 18.87
C ASN A 80 9.11 -29.64 19.50
N SER A 81 9.66 -28.57 18.91
CA SER A 81 10.88 -27.90 19.30
C SER A 81 10.89 -26.48 18.75
N ARG A 82 11.58 -25.56 19.43
CA ARG A 82 11.67 -24.17 18.97
C ARG A 82 12.39 -24.03 17.62
N ILE A 83 13.33 -24.93 17.32
CA ILE A 83 14.09 -24.91 16.07
C ILE A 83 13.16 -25.24 14.91
N SER A 84 12.42 -26.36 15.00
CA SER A 84 11.46 -26.76 13.98
C SER A 84 10.30 -25.76 13.85
N THR A 85 9.82 -25.17 14.95
CA THR A 85 8.84 -24.08 14.88
C THR A 85 9.35 -22.89 14.06
N ASN A 86 10.59 -22.46 14.28
CA ASN A 86 11.17 -21.33 13.58
C ASN A 86 11.45 -21.65 12.10
N GLU A 87 11.87 -22.87 11.80
CA GLU A 87 12.08 -23.35 10.43
C GLU A 87 10.77 -23.33 9.63
N ASP A 88 9.72 -23.96 10.15
CA ASP A 88 8.39 -23.95 9.51
C ASP A 88 7.86 -22.52 9.33
N LEU A 89 8.06 -21.66 10.33
CA LEU A 89 7.62 -20.27 10.27
C LEU A 89 8.35 -19.48 9.16
N ILE A 90 9.67 -19.65 9.04
CA ILE A 90 10.44 -19.02 7.96
C ILE A 90 9.98 -19.54 6.60
N HIS A 91 9.79 -20.86 6.45
CA HIS A 91 9.27 -21.43 5.20
C HIS A 91 7.92 -20.84 4.81
N MET A 92 6.99 -20.71 5.78
CA MET A 92 5.69 -20.09 5.54
C MET A 92 5.79 -18.62 5.14
N LEU A 93 6.67 -17.86 5.78
CA LEU A 93 6.90 -16.45 5.42
C LEU A 93 7.50 -16.31 4.02
N LEU A 94 8.44 -17.18 3.63
CA LEU A 94 9.04 -17.19 2.30
C LEU A 94 8.01 -17.51 1.22
N VAL A 95 7.15 -18.51 1.45
CA VAL A 95 6.04 -18.82 0.55
C VAL A 95 5.08 -17.64 0.47
N ALA A 96 4.79 -16.98 1.60
CA ALA A 96 3.90 -15.82 1.62
C ALA A 96 4.46 -14.64 0.81
N SER A 97 5.77 -14.38 0.88
CA SER A 97 6.44 -13.26 0.20
C SER A 97 6.93 -13.56 -1.23
N ASP A 98 6.74 -14.76 -1.75
CA ASP A 98 7.12 -15.12 -3.13
C ASP A 98 6.35 -14.25 -4.16
N PRO A 99 7.05 -13.44 -4.99
CA PRO A 99 6.41 -12.58 -5.99
C PRO A 99 5.58 -13.33 -7.02
N TYR A 100 6.04 -14.51 -7.45
CA TYR A 100 5.36 -15.31 -8.47
C TYR A 100 4.06 -15.90 -7.92
N LEU A 101 4.09 -16.40 -6.68
CA LEU A 101 2.87 -16.87 -6.03
C LEU A 101 1.94 -15.71 -5.69
N SER A 102 2.50 -14.57 -5.28
CA SER A 102 1.71 -13.38 -4.95
C SER A 102 0.93 -12.82 -6.13
N SER A 103 1.46 -12.89 -7.36
CA SER A 103 0.78 -12.38 -8.56
C SER A 103 -0.40 -13.25 -9.00
N ILE A 104 -0.37 -14.55 -8.70
CA ILE A 104 -1.43 -15.50 -9.08
C ILE A 104 -2.49 -15.64 -7.98
N ARG A 105 -2.18 -15.25 -6.74
CA ARG A 105 -3.11 -15.36 -5.61
C ARG A 105 -4.30 -14.40 -5.77
N PRO A 106 -5.53 -14.85 -5.44
CA PRO A 106 -6.68 -13.96 -5.41
C PRO A 106 -6.53 -12.96 -4.25
N LEU A 107 -6.57 -11.66 -4.58
CA LEU A 107 -6.47 -10.58 -3.60
C LEU A 107 -7.86 -10.01 -3.27
N PRO A 108 -8.11 -9.60 -2.02
CA PRO A 108 -9.32 -8.87 -1.68
C PRO A 108 -9.32 -7.51 -2.36
N LYS A 109 -10.50 -7.02 -2.74
CA LYS A 109 -10.65 -5.69 -3.36
C LYS A 109 -10.24 -4.60 -2.37
N LYS A 110 -9.37 -3.69 -2.80
CA LYS A 110 -8.99 -2.50 -2.04
C LYS A 110 -10.11 -1.48 -2.09
N GLN A 111 -10.44 -0.88 -0.95
CA GLN A 111 -11.29 0.31 -0.93
C GLN A 111 -10.43 1.53 -1.21
N ILE A 112 -10.77 2.26 -2.27
CA ILE A 112 -10.07 3.48 -2.68
C ILE A 112 -10.94 4.67 -2.29
N SER A 113 -10.41 5.57 -1.46
CA SER A 113 -11.05 6.84 -1.13
C SER A 113 -10.52 7.94 -2.03
N GLU A 114 -11.39 8.86 -2.44
CA GLU A 114 -10.97 10.03 -3.22
C GLU A 114 -10.06 10.96 -2.40
N LEU A 115 -9.02 11.48 -3.04
CA LEU A 115 -8.12 12.47 -2.47
C LEU A 115 -8.78 13.86 -2.47
N SER A 116 -8.51 14.66 -1.45
CA SER A 116 -8.90 16.07 -1.38
C SER A 116 -8.19 16.88 -2.47
N ASP A 117 -8.86 17.93 -2.97
CA ASP A 117 -8.33 18.78 -4.04
C ASP A 117 -7.04 19.51 -3.66
N ASP A 118 -6.90 19.90 -2.38
CA ASP A 118 -5.66 20.47 -1.84
C ASP A 118 -4.49 19.49 -2.01
N VAL A 119 -4.74 18.19 -1.76
CA VAL A 119 -3.74 17.14 -1.88
C VAL A 119 -3.40 16.87 -3.35
N LYS A 120 -4.39 16.87 -4.24
CA LYS A 120 -4.18 16.73 -5.69
C LYS A 120 -3.27 17.85 -6.22
N SER A 121 -3.41 19.08 -5.71
CA SER A 121 -2.58 20.21 -6.12
C SER A 121 -1.09 20.10 -5.75
N LEU A 122 -0.79 19.24 -4.76
CA LEU A 122 0.56 19.02 -4.19
C LEU A 122 1.26 17.79 -4.78
N ILE A 123 0.52 16.88 -5.42
CA ILE A 123 1.05 15.65 -6.02
C ILE A 123 1.38 15.91 -7.49
N LEU A 124 2.46 15.30 -7.97
CA LEU A 124 2.73 15.19 -9.41
C LEU A 124 1.88 14.01 -9.92
N CYS A 125 0.71 14.29 -10.47
CA CYS A 125 -0.07 13.28 -11.17
C CYS A 125 0.58 13.04 -12.54
N ASP A 126 1.26 11.92 -12.70
CA ASP A 126 1.56 11.40 -14.02
C ASP A 126 0.24 10.90 -14.61
N THR A 127 -0.39 11.74 -15.42
CA THR A 127 -1.72 11.53 -16.01
C THR A 127 -1.79 10.43 -17.07
N GLU A 128 -0.91 9.43 -17.06
CA GLU A 128 -0.85 8.40 -18.10
C GLU A 128 -1.17 6.98 -17.59
N THR A 129 -0.91 6.66 -16.32
CA THR A 129 -1.01 5.26 -15.86
C THR A 129 -2.41 4.82 -15.42
N GLU A 130 -3.28 5.75 -15.01
CA GLU A 130 -4.62 5.37 -14.53
C GLU A 130 -5.50 4.88 -15.69
N LYS A 131 -5.29 5.35 -16.94
CA LYS A 131 -6.14 5.02 -18.10
C LYS A 131 -6.18 3.56 -18.53
N GLU A 132 -5.11 2.82 -18.27
CA GLU A 132 -4.95 1.47 -18.82
C GLU A 132 -5.53 0.38 -17.91
N GLU A 133 -5.67 0.62 -16.60
CA GLU A 133 -6.18 -0.40 -15.66
C GLU A 133 -7.71 -0.58 -15.72
N TYR A 134 -8.48 0.45 -16.09
CA TYR A 134 -9.95 0.32 -16.20
C TYR A 134 -10.45 -0.19 -17.55
N GLU A 135 -9.70 0.00 -18.64
CA GLU A 135 -10.09 -0.55 -19.94
C GLU A 135 -9.85 -2.08 -20.01
N ALA A 136 -8.79 -2.59 -19.39
CA ALA A 136 -8.51 -4.04 -19.35
C ALA A 136 -9.55 -4.85 -18.53
N ALA A 137 -10.25 -4.22 -17.58
CA ALA A 137 -11.24 -4.89 -16.75
C ALA A 137 -12.64 -4.99 -17.40
N THR A 138 -12.86 -4.37 -18.56
CA THR A 138 -14.21 -4.20 -19.14
C THR A 138 -14.42 -4.96 -20.47
N SER A 139 -13.42 -5.66 -21.04
CA SER A 139 -13.57 -6.26 -22.38
C SER A 139 -14.11 -7.70 -22.45
N ASP A 140 -14.07 -8.49 -21.37
CA ASP A 140 -14.33 -9.94 -21.51
C ASP A 140 -15.64 -10.34 -20.83
N GLY A 141 -16.75 -10.00 -21.49
CA GLY A 141 -18.05 -10.54 -21.11
C GLY A 141 -19.20 -10.08 -22.00
N GLU A 142 -19.38 -10.71 -23.18
CA GLU A 142 -20.72 -11.08 -23.69
C GLU A 142 -20.69 -12.08 -24.86
N THR A 143 -21.09 -13.32 -24.53
CA THR A 143 -22.01 -14.26 -25.23
C THR A 143 -21.88 -14.59 -26.72
N VAL A 144 -21.85 -15.91 -27.04
CA VAL A 144 -22.82 -16.52 -27.99
C VAL A 144 -23.21 -17.92 -27.53
N SER A 145 -24.51 -18.11 -27.32
CA SER A 145 -25.20 -19.40 -27.26
C SER A 145 -25.52 -19.91 -28.67
N SER A 146 -25.30 -21.19 -28.97
CA SER A 146 -26.34 -22.12 -29.47
C SER A 146 -25.76 -23.51 -29.79
N SER A 147 -26.44 -24.54 -29.26
CA SER A 147 -26.69 -25.87 -29.83
C SER A 147 -25.56 -26.63 -30.52
N ASP A 148 -25.20 -27.78 -29.96
CA ASP A 148 -25.39 -29.03 -30.72
C ASP A 148 -25.56 -30.24 -29.79
N SER A 149 -26.50 -31.09 -30.18
CA SER A 149 -26.87 -32.34 -29.56
C SER A 149 -25.85 -33.45 -29.85
N ASP A 150 -25.99 -34.53 -29.08
CA ASP A 150 -25.69 -35.91 -29.45
C ASP A 150 -24.37 -36.56 -28.98
N LEU A 151 -24.60 -37.64 -28.21
CA LEU A 151 -23.88 -38.92 -28.20
C LEU A 151 -22.54 -38.99 -27.44
N TYR A 152 -22.56 -39.71 -26.31
CA TYR A 152 -21.77 -40.92 -25.99
C TYR A 152 -22.00 -41.26 -24.49
N ASN A 153 -22.90 -42.20 -24.18
CA ASN A 153 -22.62 -43.62 -23.87
C ASN A 153 -22.13 -43.90 -22.44
N ASN A 154 -23.06 -44.48 -21.65
CA ASN A 154 -22.90 -45.70 -20.86
C ASN A 154 -21.47 -46.12 -20.46
N MET A 155 -21.16 -46.06 -19.16
CA MET A 155 -20.64 -47.20 -18.39
C MET A 155 -20.88 -46.99 -16.89
#